data_AF-A0AAX1UE80-F1
#
_entry.id   AF-A0AAX1UE80-F1
#
_cell.length_a   1.000
_cell.length_b   1.000
_cell.length_c   1.000
_cell.angle_alpha   90.00
_cell.angle_beta   90.00
_cell.angle_gamma   90.00
#
_symmetry.space_group_name_H-M   'P 1'
#
loop_
_entity.id
_entity.type
_entity.pdbx_description
1 polymer ?
#
loop_
_entity_poly.entity_id
_entity_poly.type
_entity_poly.pdbx_seq_one_letter_code
_entity_poly.pdbx_strand_id
1 'polypeptide(L)'
;MARRKLDTSNINTVRLAFIQRGYLTQADVKAFVPCGKNKAAEIYQKIRKEVRTEGLENCRDVILAKRMLKFLGLTTEGVISAAKLESKR
;
A
#
# COMPACT_ATOMS: atom_id res chain seq x y z
N MET A 1 -5.34 -27.49 2.34
CA MET A 1 -4.44 -26.52 3.01
C MET A 1 -5.29 -25.54 3.80
N ALA A 2 -5.10 -25.42 5.11
CA ALA A 2 -5.85 -24.46 5.91
C ALA A 2 -5.55 -23.03 5.42
N ARG A 3 -6.59 -22.25 5.10
CA ARG A 3 -6.46 -20.82 4.79
C ARG A 3 -5.99 -20.12 6.07
N ARG A 4 -4.71 -19.77 6.16
CA ARG A 4 -4.21 -18.89 7.23
C ARG A 4 -4.98 -17.57 7.14
N LYS A 5 -5.70 -17.23 8.21
CA LYS A 5 -6.36 -15.93 8.35
C LYS A 5 -5.26 -14.87 8.33
N LEU A 6 -5.38 -13.88 7.45
CA LEU A 6 -4.49 -12.73 7.45
C LEU A 6 -4.75 -11.95 8.73
N ASP A 7 -3.72 -11.79 9.55
CA ASP A 7 -3.79 -10.88 10.68
C ASP A 7 -3.75 -9.44 10.14
N THR A 8 -4.84 -8.71 10.36
CA THR A 8 -5.00 -7.32 9.92
C THR A 8 -5.13 -6.38 11.10
N SER A 9 -4.73 -6.82 12.30
CA SER A 9 -4.95 -6.11 13.56
C SER A 9 -4.28 -4.72 13.58
N ASN A 10 -3.15 -4.58 12.87
CA ASN A 10 -2.35 -3.36 12.80
C ASN A 10 -2.16 -2.84 11.35
N ILE A 11 -3.12 -3.11 10.47
CA ILE A 11 -2.97 -2.82 9.04
C ILE A 11 -2.81 -1.32 8.77
N ASN A 12 -3.52 -0.45 9.49
CA ASN A 12 -3.45 0.98 9.27
C ASN A 12 -2.17 1.59 9.87
N THR A 13 -1.66 1.02 10.95
CA THR A 13 -0.33 1.33 11.48
C THR A 13 0.76 1.03 10.45
N VAL A 14 0.70 -0.14 9.80
CA VAL A 14 1.63 -0.52 8.72
C VAL A 14 1.49 0.43 7.52
N ARG A 15 0.27 0.73 7.08
CA ARG A 15 0.02 1.70 6.00
C ARG A 15 0.57 3.07 6.33
N LEU A 16 0.40 3.55 7.56
CA LEU A 16 0.89 4.84 8.01
C LEU A 16 2.42 4.92 7.91
N ALA A 17 3.14 3.87 8.30
CA ALA A 17 4.60 3.81 8.18
C ALA A 17 5.05 3.96 6.70
N PHE A 18 4.36 3.30 5.76
CA PHE A 18 4.65 3.43 4.34
C PHE A 18 4.29 4.80 3.76
N ILE A 19 3.22 5.43 4.25
CA ILE A 19 2.84 6.79 3.86
C ILE A 19 3.89 7.79 4.33
N GLN A 20 4.35 7.68 5.57
CA GLN A 20 5.42 8.52 6.12
C GLN A 20 6.74 8.36 5.35
N ARG A 21 7.07 7.13 4.93
CA ARG A 21 8.23 6.86 4.05
C ARG A 21 8.06 7.45 2.65
N GLY A 22 6.83 7.55 2.15
CA GLY A 22 6.50 8.21 0.87
C GLY A 22 6.56 7.33 -0.38
N TYR A 23 7.16 6.14 -0.32
CA TYR A 23 7.27 5.19 -1.45
C TYR A 23 7.10 3.73 -1.02
N LEU A 24 6.82 2.85 -1.98
CA LEU A 24 6.66 1.40 -1.81
C LEU A 24 7.42 0.63 -2.90
N THR A 25 8.10 -0.44 -2.47
CA THR A 25 8.54 -1.53 -3.35
C THR A 25 7.40 -2.52 -3.57
N GLN A 26 7.56 -3.46 -4.50
CA GLN A 26 6.60 -4.53 -4.71
C GLN A 26 6.37 -5.40 -3.45
N ALA A 27 7.40 -5.61 -2.63
CA ALA A 27 7.27 -6.35 -1.38
C ALA A 27 6.41 -5.57 -0.36
N ASP A 28 6.58 -4.26 -0.30
CA ASP A 28 5.80 -3.38 0.58
C ASP A 28 4.33 -3.34 0.18
N VAL A 29 4.00 -3.43 -1.12
CA VAL A 29 2.61 -3.49 -1.59
C VAL A 29 1.85 -4.66 -0.97
N LYS A 30 2.52 -5.80 -0.76
CA LYS A 30 1.93 -6.97 -0.10
C LYS A 30 1.63 -6.71 1.39
N ALA A 31 2.46 -5.92 2.06
CA ALA A 31 2.23 -5.52 3.45
C ALA A 31 1.15 -4.42 3.56
N PHE A 32 1.12 -3.51 2.58
CA PHE A 32 0.15 -2.41 2.50
C PHE A 32 -1.28 -2.90 2.18
N VAL A 33 -1.37 -3.89 1.28
CA VAL A 33 -2.59 -4.61 0.93
C VAL A 33 -2.32 -6.07 1.22
N PRO A 34 -2.80 -6.62 2.35
CA PRO A 34 -2.58 -8.02 2.72
C PRO A 34 -3.27 -8.93 1.70
N CYS A 35 -2.54 -9.24 0.65
CA CYS A 35 -2.98 -10.04 -0.49
C CYS A 35 -1.88 -11.03 -0.89
N GLY A 36 -2.21 -11.94 -1.81
CA GLY A 36 -1.24 -12.89 -2.35
C GLY A 36 -0.12 -12.20 -3.14
N LYS A 37 1.04 -12.87 -3.25
CA LYS A 37 2.22 -12.36 -3.99
C LYS A 37 1.86 -11.93 -5.42
N ASN A 38 1.06 -12.73 -6.11
CA ASN A 38 0.65 -12.45 -7.49
C ASN A 38 -0.18 -11.16 -7.56
N LYS A 39 -1.15 -11.01 -6.64
CA LYS A 39 -2.01 -9.82 -6.62
C LYS A 39 -1.22 -8.55 -6.28
N ALA A 40 -0.27 -8.64 -5.36
CA ALA A 40 0.62 -7.53 -5.03
C ALA A 40 1.47 -7.12 -6.26
N ALA A 41 1.97 -8.10 -7.02
CA ALA A 41 2.70 -7.86 -8.27
C ALA A 41 1.82 -7.16 -9.32
N GLU A 42 0.60 -7.64 -9.52
CA GLU A 42 -0.36 -7.05 -10.46
C GLU A 42 -0.66 -5.59 -10.10
N ILE A 43 -0.93 -5.29 -8.82
CA ILE A 43 -1.21 -3.93 -8.34
C ILE A 43 0.00 -3.02 -8.59
N TYR A 44 1.19 -3.48 -8.21
CA TYR A 44 2.43 -2.72 -8.41
C TYR A 44 2.66 -2.39 -9.89
N GLN A 45 2.52 -3.37 -10.79
CA GLN A 45 2.72 -3.17 -12.22
C GLN A 45 1.64 -2.27 -12.83
N LYS A 46 0.40 -2.37 -12.38
CA LYS A 46 -0.69 -1.51 -12.84
C LYS A 46 -0.41 -0.05 -12.50
N ILE A 47 -0.02 0.25 -11.25
CA ILE A 47 0.32 1.61 -10.83
C ILE A 47 1.54 2.13 -11.60
N ARG A 48 2.58 1.30 -11.81
CA ARG A 48 3.74 1.70 -12.64
C ARG A 48 3.35 2.02 -14.08
N LYS A 49 2.48 1.20 -14.70
CA LYS A 49 2.01 1.43 -16.07
C LYS A 49 1.22 2.73 -16.18
N GLU A 50 0.36 3.04 -15.22
CA GLU A 50 -0.37 4.32 -15.16
C GLU A 50 0.61 5.51 -15.07
N VAL A 51 1.58 5.45 -14.15
CA VAL A 51 2.59 6.51 -13.97
C VAL A 51 3.43 6.72 -15.24
N ARG A 52 3.82 5.63 -15.91
CA ARG A 52 4.55 5.70 -17.19
C ARG A 52 3.70 6.32 -18.29
N THR A 53 2.41 6.00 -18.34
CA THR A 53 1.47 6.54 -19.34
C THR A 53 1.24 8.03 -19.12
N GLU A 54 1.19 8.47 -17.86
CA GLU A 54 1.12 9.90 -17.50
C GLU A 54 2.43 10.66 -17.78
N GLY A 55 3.53 9.98 -18.13
CA GLY A 55 4.85 10.59 -18.29
C GLY A 55 5.49 11.06 -16.98
N LEU A 56 4.97 10.59 -15.83
CA LEU A 56 5.38 11.00 -14.48
C LEU A 56 6.27 9.97 -13.80
N GLU A 57 6.98 9.13 -14.57
CA GLU A 57 7.87 8.08 -14.04
C GLU A 57 9.11 8.71 -13.40
N ASN A 58 8.94 9.11 -12.14
CA ASN A 58 9.94 9.90 -11.40
C ASN A 58 10.88 9.05 -10.53
N CYS A 59 10.60 7.75 -10.36
CA CYS A 59 11.37 6.87 -9.47
C CYS A 59 11.60 5.48 -10.09
N ARG A 60 12.83 4.98 -9.99
CA ARG A 60 13.22 3.66 -10.47
C ARG A 60 12.82 2.59 -9.44
N ASP A 61 12.07 1.59 -9.88
CA ASP A 61 11.66 0.40 -9.10
C ASP A 61 10.85 0.62 -7.79
N VAL A 62 10.25 1.80 -7.63
CA VAL A 62 9.29 2.08 -6.55
C VAL A 62 8.03 2.79 -7.08
N ILE A 63 6.94 2.72 -6.30
CA ILE A 63 5.74 3.53 -6.53
C ILE A 63 5.53 4.49 -5.35
N LEU A 64 5.01 5.68 -5.62
CA LEU A 64 4.69 6.64 -4.55
C LEU A 64 3.53 6.14 -3.69
N ALA A 65 3.63 6.29 -2.37
CA ALA A 65 2.58 5.90 -1.43
C ALA A 65 1.24 6.60 -1.72
N LYS A 66 1.29 7.86 -2.17
CA LYS A 66 0.11 8.62 -2.59
C LYS A 66 -0.63 7.97 -3.76
N ARG A 67 0.08 7.34 -4.72
CA ARG A 67 -0.53 6.62 -5.85
C ARG A 67 -1.21 5.33 -5.36
N MET A 68 -0.59 4.64 -4.41
CA MET A 68 -1.18 3.46 -3.77
C MET A 68 -2.47 3.79 -3.00
N LEU A 69 -2.48 4.91 -2.26
CA LEU A 69 -3.68 5.41 -1.59
C LEU A 69 -4.80 5.73 -2.58
N LYS A 70 -4.48 6.46 -3.65
CA LYS A 70 -5.44 6.78 -4.73
C LYS A 70 -6.01 5.52 -5.37
N PHE A 71 -5.17 4.51 -5.62
CA PHE A 71 -5.59 3.23 -6.19
C PHE A 71 -6.62 2.50 -5.32
N LEU A 72 -6.51 2.61 -4.00
CA LEU A 72 -7.42 1.97 -3.04
C LEU A 72 -8.61 2.86 -2.63
N GLY A 73 -8.68 4.11 -3.11
CA GLY A 73 -9.68 5.08 -2.66
C GLY A 73 -9.52 5.50 -1.21
N LEU A 74 -8.30 5.41 -0.66
CA LEU A 74 -7.99 5.80 0.72
C LEU A 74 -7.43 7.21 0.78
N THR A 75 -7.69 7.90 1.89
CA THR A 75 -7.08 9.20 2.21
C THR A 75 -6.00 9.03 3.29
N THR A 76 -4.97 9.88 3.25
CA THR A 76 -3.94 9.90 4.29
C THR A 76 -4.53 10.11 5.68
N GLU A 77 -5.48 11.05 5.81
CA GLU A 77 -6.17 11.34 7.07
C GLU A 77 -7.00 10.16 7.58
N GLY A 78 -7.65 9.41 6.67
CA GLY A 78 -8.38 8.19 7.01
C GLY A 78 -7.46 7.12 7.57
N VAL A 79 -6.28 6.92 6.96
CA VAL A 79 -5.28 5.98 7.47
C VAL A 79 -4.72 6.41 8.82
N ILE A 80 -4.41 7.70 9.01
CA ILE A 80 -3.93 8.23 10.30
C ILE A 80 -4.97 8.01 11.41
N SER A 81 -6.23 8.31 11.12
CA SER A 81 -7.32 8.18 12.10
C SER A 81 -7.53 6.71 12.47
N ALA A 82 -7.52 5.81 11.49
CA ALA A 82 -7.64 4.37 11.73
C ALA A 82 -6.43 3.80 12.49
N ALA A 83 -5.21 4.25 12.18
CA ALA A 83 -4.00 3.84 12.92
C ALA A 83 -4.05 4.27 14.39
N LYS A 84 -4.57 5.47 14.69
CA LYS A 84 -4.79 5.92 16.08
C LYS A 84 -5.79 5.05 16.84
N LEU A 85 -6.80 4.51 16.16
CA LEU A 85 -7.77 3.59 16.76
C LEU A 85 -7.17 2.20 17.01
N GLU A 86 -6.33 1.71 16.09
CA GLU A 86 -5.57 0.46 16.28
C GLU A 86 -4.63 0.54 17.48
N SER A 87 -3.91 1.66 17.63
CA SER A 87 -2.97 1.87 18.74
C SER A 87 -3.63 2.02 20.12
N LYS A 88 -4.95 2.21 20.19
CA LYS A 88 -5.71 2.36 21.44
C LYS A 88 -6.41 1.08 21.88
N ARG A 89 -6.40 0.03 21.05
CA ARG A 89 -6.92 -1.30 21.38
C ARG A 89 -5.87 -2.13 22.11
#